data_AF-A0A533XRW8-F1
#
_entry.id   AF-A0A533XRW8-F1
#
_cell.length_a   1.000
_cell.length_b   1.000
_cell.length_c   1.000
_cell.angle_alpha   90.00
_cell.angle_beta   90.00
_cell.angle_gamma   90.00
#
_symmetry.space_group_name_H-M   'P 1'
#
loop_
_entity.id
_entity.type
_entity.pdbx_description
1 polymer ?
#
loop_
_entity_poly.entity_id
_entity_poly.type
_entity_poly.pdbx_seq_one_letter_code
_entity_poly.pdbx_strand_id
1 'polypeptide(L)'
;MDRRVISLCLSLSLVLLFAGCASKKVASSSGDQSGQAKTEAIQPDAIKTVPPERSFDRRTGSLPPTNSLSPSTASDSYALGDVFFDYDRFQIRKDAMSVLDANSGWFRANGSKTVLIEGHCDERGTVAYNLVLGEKRARAAKKYLQDLGVQASQLQITSYGEARPFCKQQNEDCYQLNRRAHFVTK
;
A
#
# COMPACT_ATOMS: atom_id res chain seq x y z
N MET A 1 22.70 -1.48 65.87
CA MET A 1 21.57 -1.77 64.97
C MET A 1 21.18 -3.21 65.17
N ASP A 2 20.21 -3.42 66.06
CA ASP A 2 19.88 -4.74 66.57
C ASP A 2 18.80 -5.41 65.72
N ARG A 3 19.19 -6.54 65.11
CA ARG A 3 18.38 -7.37 64.20
C ARG A 3 17.08 -7.92 64.82
N ARG A 4 16.80 -7.63 66.10
CA ARG A 4 15.61 -8.06 66.82
C ARG A 4 14.42 -7.09 66.69
N VAL A 5 14.64 -5.83 66.27
CA VAL A 5 13.56 -4.84 66.11
C VAL A 5 12.80 -5.01 64.79
N ILE A 6 13.44 -5.55 63.75
CA ILE A 6 12.85 -5.68 62.41
C ILE A 6 11.85 -6.85 62.32
N SER A 7 11.96 -7.85 63.20
CA SER A 7 11.07 -9.02 63.19
C SER A 7 9.76 -8.84 63.99
N LEU A 8 9.59 -7.71 64.70
CA LEU A 8 8.44 -7.46 65.59
C LEU A 8 7.28 -6.71 64.93
N CYS A 9 7.42 -6.27 63.67
CA CYS A 9 6.36 -5.53 62.98
C CYS A 9 5.46 -6.42 62.09
N LEU A 10 5.66 -7.74 62.08
CA LEU A 10 4.99 -8.64 61.13
C LEU A 10 3.75 -9.39 61.66
N SER A 11 3.28 -9.15 62.89
CA SER A 11 2.15 -9.95 63.41
C SER A 11 1.35 -9.25 64.52
N LEU A 12 0.42 -8.36 64.15
CA LEU A 12 -0.84 -8.05 64.85
C LEU A 12 -1.47 -6.88 64.06
N SER A 13 -2.56 -7.04 63.32
CA SER A 13 -3.87 -7.08 63.96
C SER A 13 -4.91 -7.54 62.95
N LEU A 14 -5.65 -8.56 63.37
CA LEU A 14 -6.76 -9.21 62.73
C LEU A 14 -8.06 -8.45 63.10
N VAL A 15 -8.88 -8.15 62.07
CA VAL A 15 -10.36 -8.04 62.05
C VAL A 15 -11.03 -6.90 62.84
N LEU A 16 -11.87 -6.13 62.14
CA LEU A 16 -13.26 -5.81 62.54
C LEU A 16 -14.08 -5.32 61.32
N LEU A 17 -15.18 -6.03 61.05
CA LEU A 17 -16.26 -5.72 60.10
C LEU A 17 -17.07 -4.49 60.57
N PHE A 18 -17.66 -3.70 59.67
CA PHE A 18 -19.09 -3.28 59.69
C PHE A 18 -19.49 -2.46 58.45
N ALA A 19 -20.79 -2.48 58.16
CA ALA A 19 -21.52 -2.16 56.93
C ALA A 19 -21.66 -0.67 56.53
N GLY A 20 -22.06 -0.43 55.26
CA GLY A 20 -23.13 0.55 54.97
C GLY A 20 -22.90 1.62 53.88
N CYS A 21 -23.59 1.43 52.73
CA CYS A 21 -24.13 2.34 51.69
C CYS A 21 -23.60 3.78 51.43
N ALA A 22 -23.45 4.12 50.14
CA ALA A 22 -24.36 5.02 49.38
C ALA A 22 -23.65 5.88 48.30
N SER A 23 -24.35 6.01 47.16
CA SER A 23 -23.96 6.64 45.89
C SER A 23 -23.35 8.05 45.94
N LYS A 24 -22.31 8.27 45.12
CA LYS A 24 -22.23 9.38 44.13
C LYS A 24 -20.97 9.23 43.28
N LYS A 25 -21.11 8.89 41.99
CA LYS A 25 -20.04 9.09 41.01
C LYS A 25 -20.13 10.53 40.49
N VAL A 26 -19.18 11.35 40.89
CA VAL A 26 -18.83 12.61 40.24
C VAL A 26 -17.76 12.30 39.21
N ALA A 27 -17.97 12.82 38.00
CA ALA A 27 -17.07 12.67 36.87
C ALA A 27 -15.71 13.31 37.15
N SER A 28 -14.63 12.65 36.72
CA SER A 28 -13.45 13.35 36.24
C SER A 28 -12.67 12.49 35.25
N SER A 29 -12.35 13.13 34.15
CA SER A 29 -11.67 12.62 32.96
C SER A 29 -10.20 12.31 33.23
N SER A 30 -9.74 11.14 32.81
CA SER A 30 -8.47 10.95 32.07
C SER A 30 -8.26 9.48 31.72
N GLY A 31 -8.04 9.23 30.42
CA GLY A 31 -7.21 8.16 29.86
C GLY A 31 -7.65 6.71 30.04
N ASP A 32 -8.09 6.07 28.95
CA ASP A 32 -7.32 4.93 28.43
C ASP A 32 -7.64 4.69 26.96
N GLN A 33 -6.58 4.48 26.18
CA GLN A 33 -6.64 4.10 24.78
C GLN A 33 -6.90 2.58 24.72
N SER A 34 -8.12 2.19 24.36
CA SER A 34 -8.37 0.85 23.87
C SER A 34 -8.43 0.89 22.34
N GLY A 35 -7.40 0.32 21.73
CA GLY A 35 -7.34 0.08 20.29
C GLY A 35 -8.42 -0.90 19.88
N GLN A 36 -9.39 -0.42 19.12
CA GLN A 36 -10.33 -1.27 18.41
C GLN A 36 -9.96 -1.22 16.93
N ALA A 37 -9.15 -2.20 16.53
CA ALA A 37 -8.97 -2.56 15.14
C ALA A 37 -10.35 -2.99 14.60
N LYS A 38 -11.01 -2.07 13.90
CA LYS A 38 -12.23 -2.36 13.16
C LYS A 38 -11.81 -3.17 11.92
N THR A 39 -11.77 -4.49 12.08
CA THR A 39 -11.75 -5.43 10.97
C THR A 39 -13.06 -5.28 10.23
N GLU A 40 -13.09 -4.44 9.20
CA GLU A 40 -14.22 -4.33 8.30
C GLU A 40 -14.19 -5.54 7.37
N ALA A 41 -14.85 -6.62 7.82
CA ALA A 41 -15.11 -7.78 6.99
C ALA A 41 -16.07 -7.39 5.87
N ILE A 42 -15.62 -7.52 4.63
CA ILE A 42 -16.45 -7.33 3.43
C ILE A 42 -17.43 -8.51 3.38
N GLN A 43 -18.73 -8.22 3.52
CA GLN A 43 -19.80 -9.21 3.36
C GLN A 43 -19.90 -9.63 1.88
N PRO A 44 -19.99 -10.93 1.56
CA PRO A 44 -19.95 -11.42 0.18
C PRO A 44 -21.30 -11.36 -0.58
N ASP A 45 -22.39 -10.88 0.00
CA ASP A 45 -23.74 -11.12 -0.53
C ASP A 45 -24.39 -9.91 -1.22
N ALA A 46 -23.71 -9.32 -2.21
CA ALA A 46 -24.36 -8.38 -3.14
C ALA A 46 -23.84 -8.49 -4.58
N ILE A 47 -23.66 -9.71 -5.10
CA ILE A 47 -23.58 -9.92 -6.55
C ILE A 47 -25.02 -10.00 -7.07
N LYS A 48 -25.59 -8.85 -7.42
CA LYS A 48 -26.74 -8.83 -8.34
C LYS A 48 -26.23 -9.21 -9.72
N THR A 49 -26.80 -10.26 -10.28
CA THR A 49 -26.59 -10.72 -11.66
C THR A 49 -26.83 -9.58 -12.63
N VAL A 50 -25.78 -9.13 -13.31
CA VAL A 50 -25.88 -8.15 -14.40
C VAL A 50 -26.30 -8.90 -15.67
N PRO A 51 -27.34 -8.44 -16.41
CA PRO A 51 -27.77 -9.06 -17.66
C PRO A 51 -26.64 -9.13 -18.69
N PRO A 52 -26.59 -10.19 -19.53
CA PRO A 52 -25.74 -10.17 -20.72
C PRO A 52 -26.35 -9.20 -21.74
N GLU A 53 -25.56 -8.80 -22.73
CA GLU A 53 -25.91 -7.94 -23.89
C GLU A 53 -25.46 -6.47 -23.77
N ARG A 54 -24.18 -6.23 -24.07
CA ARG A 54 -23.84 -5.20 -25.07
C ARG A 54 -22.96 -5.82 -26.14
N SER A 55 -23.64 -6.26 -27.19
CA SER A 55 -23.09 -6.55 -28.50
C SER A 55 -22.41 -5.27 -29.04
N PHE A 56 -21.08 -5.25 -29.07
CA PHE A 56 -20.34 -4.21 -29.79
C PHE A 56 -20.14 -4.66 -31.23
N ASP A 57 -20.84 -3.96 -32.12
CA ASP A 57 -20.74 -4.08 -33.56
C ASP A 57 -19.28 -3.99 -34.03
N ARG A 58 -18.85 -5.04 -34.73
CA ARG A 58 -17.52 -5.14 -35.34
C ARG A 58 -17.47 -4.22 -36.57
N ARG A 59 -16.99 -2.99 -36.41
CA ARG A 59 -16.52 -2.20 -37.56
C ARG A 59 -15.03 -2.46 -37.79
N THR A 60 -14.77 -3.21 -38.85
CA THR A 60 -13.51 -3.21 -39.61
C THR A 60 -13.12 -1.78 -39.97
N GLY A 61 -12.03 -1.30 -39.39
CA GLY A 61 -11.40 -0.02 -39.70
C GLY A 61 -9.89 -0.19 -39.69
N SER A 62 -9.27 0.25 -40.78
CA SER A 62 -7.90 0.02 -41.21
C SER A 62 -6.81 0.26 -40.14
N LEU A 63 -5.77 -0.57 -40.17
CA LEU A 63 -4.53 -0.42 -39.40
C LEU A 63 -3.82 0.89 -39.77
N PRO A 64 -3.44 1.76 -38.80
CA PRO A 64 -2.44 2.79 -39.04
C PRO A 64 -1.02 2.19 -38.93
N PRO A 65 -0.04 2.74 -39.67
CA PRO A 65 1.30 2.21 -39.70
C PRO A 65 2.09 2.50 -38.41
N THR A 66 3.09 1.64 -38.26
CA THR A 66 4.13 1.48 -37.24
C THR A 66 4.94 2.73 -36.88
N ASN A 67 5.45 2.68 -35.64
CA ASN A 67 6.66 3.32 -35.15
C ASN A 67 6.73 4.85 -35.17
N SER A 68 6.35 5.42 -34.04
CA SER A 68 7.09 6.53 -33.44
C SER A 68 7.24 6.25 -31.95
N LEU A 69 8.26 5.46 -31.63
CA LEU A 69 8.95 5.56 -30.34
C LEU A 69 9.47 6.99 -30.25
N SER A 70 8.65 7.90 -29.75
CA SER A 70 9.13 9.20 -29.33
C SER A 70 10.23 8.93 -28.30
N PRO A 71 11.46 9.42 -28.51
CA PRO A 71 12.47 9.42 -27.46
C PRO A 71 12.03 10.50 -26.47
N SER A 72 11.06 10.14 -25.62
CA SER A 72 10.82 10.79 -24.35
C SER A 72 12.15 10.72 -23.63
N THR A 73 12.88 11.84 -23.65
CA THR A 73 14.02 12.18 -22.79
C THR A 73 14.50 10.98 -21.99
N ALA A 74 15.53 10.30 -22.50
CA ALA A 74 16.34 9.32 -21.80
C ALA A 74 17.06 9.99 -20.62
N SER A 75 16.26 10.55 -19.73
CA SER A 75 16.56 10.90 -18.36
C SER A 75 16.78 9.60 -17.61
N ASP A 76 17.52 9.67 -16.51
CA ASP A 76 18.04 8.57 -15.68
C ASP A 76 17.02 7.47 -15.26
N SER A 77 15.76 7.54 -15.68
CA SER A 77 14.72 6.49 -15.64
C SER A 77 15.18 5.10 -16.08
N TYR A 78 16.11 4.96 -17.04
CA TYR A 78 16.67 3.64 -17.41
C TYR A 78 17.48 2.98 -16.29
N ALA A 79 17.89 3.74 -15.27
CA ALA A 79 18.65 3.22 -14.13
C ALA A 79 17.76 2.61 -13.04
N LEU A 80 16.45 2.87 -13.05
CA LEU A 80 15.49 2.32 -12.09
C LEU A 80 14.65 1.24 -12.77
N GLY A 81 14.56 0.08 -12.14
CA GLY A 81 13.75 -1.03 -12.64
C GLY A 81 12.29 -0.92 -12.22
N ASP A 82 11.39 -1.30 -13.12
CA ASP A 82 9.96 -1.42 -12.84
C ASP A 82 9.64 -2.61 -11.94
N VAL A 83 8.60 -2.46 -11.13
CA VAL A 83 8.08 -3.52 -10.27
C VAL A 83 6.74 -4.02 -10.79
N PHE A 84 6.63 -5.32 -11.02
CA PHE A 84 5.41 -5.95 -11.50
C PHE A 84 4.60 -6.59 -10.38
N PHE A 85 3.29 -6.73 -10.61
CA PHE A 85 2.32 -7.24 -9.65
C PHE A 85 1.44 -8.34 -10.25
N ASP A 86 0.95 -9.21 -9.39
CA ASP A 86 -0.06 -10.20 -9.76
C ASP A 86 -1.41 -9.54 -10.07
N TYR A 87 -2.26 -10.28 -10.78
CA TYR A 87 -3.64 -9.87 -11.04
C TYR A 87 -4.37 -9.55 -9.74
N ASP A 88 -5.02 -8.39 -9.71
CA ASP A 88 -5.77 -7.89 -8.57
C ASP A 88 -4.99 -7.80 -7.24
N ARG A 89 -3.66 -7.73 -7.32
CA ARG A 89 -2.78 -7.60 -6.15
C ARG A 89 -1.93 -6.33 -6.20
N PHE A 90 -1.51 -5.91 -5.01
CA PHE A 90 -0.51 -4.86 -4.77
C PHE A 90 0.60 -5.33 -3.81
N GLN A 91 0.62 -6.61 -3.43
CA GLN A 91 1.74 -7.14 -2.64
C GLN A 91 3.01 -7.19 -3.50
N ILE A 92 4.14 -6.82 -2.89
CA ILE A 92 5.45 -6.93 -3.54
C ILE A 92 5.77 -8.41 -3.75
N ARG A 93 5.94 -8.80 -5.02
CA ARG A 93 6.35 -10.15 -5.39
C ARG A 93 7.82 -10.38 -5.02
N LYS A 94 8.22 -11.65 -4.90
CA LYS A 94 9.61 -12.02 -4.55
C LYS A 94 10.63 -11.54 -5.59
N ASP A 95 10.29 -11.60 -6.86
CA ASP A 95 11.14 -11.12 -7.97
C ASP A 95 11.28 -9.59 -7.98
N ALA A 96 10.26 -8.86 -7.53
CA ALA A 96 10.31 -7.40 -7.39
C ALA A 96 11.23 -6.93 -6.24
N MET A 97 11.49 -7.77 -5.24
CA MET A 97 12.33 -7.39 -4.10
C MET A 97 13.75 -7.05 -4.53
N SER A 98 14.39 -7.87 -5.37
CA SER A 98 15.75 -7.62 -5.86
C SER A 98 15.83 -6.36 -6.73
N VAL A 99 14.79 -6.05 -7.49
CA VAL A 99 14.68 -4.81 -8.26
C VAL A 99 14.61 -3.60 -7.33
N LEU A 100 13.78 -3.66 -6.29
CA LEU A 100 13.67 -2.58 -5.30
C LEU A 100 14.94 -2.40 -4.49
N ASP A 101 15.65 -3.49 -4.17
CA ASP A 101 16.95 -3.44 -3.52
C ASP A 101 17.97 -2.70 -4.39
N ALA A 102 18.03 -3.03 -5.69
CA ALA A 102 18.89 -2.32 -6.65
C ALA A 102 18.50 -0.83 -6.78
N ASN A 103 17.21 -0.53 -6.90
CA ASN A 103 16.70 0.84 -6.95
C ASN A 103 17.09 1.61 -5.68
N SER A 104 17.07 0.99 -4.50
CA SER A 104 17.52 1.63 -3.25
C SER A 104 18.99 2.04 -3.31
N GLY A 105 19.85 1.23 -3.95
CA GLY A 105 21.25 1.57 -4.22
C GLY A 105 21.38 2.82 -5.07
N TRP A 106 20.55 2.96 -6.11
CA TRP A 106 20.50 4.16 -6.94
C TRP A 106 20.13 5.41 -6.12
N PHE A 107 19.12 5.33 -5.25
CA PHE A 107 18.74 6.46 -4.38
C PHE A 107 19.86 6.89 -3.43
N ARG A 108 20.63 5.94 -2.88
CA ARG A 108 21.80 6.24 -2.03
C ARG A 108 22.88 6.98 -2.80
N ALA A 109 23.13 6.58 -4.04
CA ALA A 109 24.08 7.26 -4.92
C ALA A 109 23.56 8.64 -5.40
N ASN A 110 22.25 8.86 -5.37
CA ASN A 110 21.57 10.04 -5.93
C ASN A 110 20.70 10.76 -4.89
N GLY A 111 21.27 11.07 -3.71
CA GLY A 111 20.53 11.61 -2.56
C GLY A 111 19.76 12.91 -2.79
N SER A 112 20.11 13.70 -3.81
CA SER A 112 19.43 14.95 -4.18
C SER A 112 18.29 14.75 -5.20
N LYS A 113 18.21 13.59 -5.85
CA LYS A 113 17.20 13.31 -6.87
C LYS A 113 15.87 12.93 -6.25
N THR A 114 14.80 13.36 -6.92
CA THR A 114 13.42 12.97 -6.60
C THR A 114 12.87 12.09 -7.71
N VAL A 115 12.12 11.06 -7.34
CA VAL A 115 11.52 10.11 -8.25
C VAL A 115 10.01 10.06 -8.02
N LEU A 116 9.26 10.03 -9.11
CA LEU A 116 7.83 9.75 -9.15
C LEU A 116 7.63 8.26 -9.42
N ILE A 117 6.89 7.59 -8.53
CA ILE A 117 6.42 6.22 -8.73
C ILE A 117 5.01 6.26 -9.29
N GLU A 118 4.83 5.78 -10.50
CA GLU A 118 3.56 5.72 -11.19
C GLU A 118 2.94 4.33 -11.04
N GLY A 119 1.74 4.24 -10.48
CA GLY A 119 1.00 2.99 -10.38
C GLY A 119 0.11 2.73 -11.59
N HIS A 120 0.23 1.54 -12.18
CA HIS A 120 -0.48 1.12 -13.39
C HIS A 120 -1.24 -0.21 -13.17
N CYS A 121 -2.29 -0.41 -13.95
CA CYS A 121 -3.12 -1.62 -14.00
C CYS A 121 -3.33 -2.08 -15.44
N ASP A 122 -3.71 -3.36 -15.60
CA ASP A 122 -4.28 -3.82 -16.87
C ASP A 122 -5.73 -3.29 -17.04
N GLU A 123 -6.29 -3.46 -18.23
CA GLU A 123 -7.59 -2.89 -18.64
C GLU A 123 -8.81 -3.55 -17.97
N ARG A 124 -8.61 -4.59 -17.16
CA ARG A 124 -9.73 -5.33 -16.56
C ARG A 124 -10.15 -4.63 -15.27
N GLY A 125 -11.46 -4.40 -15.13
CA GLY A 125 -12.05 -3.73 -13.98
C GLY A 125 -12.65 -2.38 -14.36
N THR A 126 -13.04 -1.59 -13.37
CA THR A 126 -13.50 -0.22 -13.61
C THR A 126 -12.33 0.75 -13.51
N VAL A 127 -12.40 1.87 -14.25
CA VAL A 127 -11.41 2.96 -14.18
C VAL A 127 -11.16 3.40 -12.73
N ALA A 128 -12.23 3.61 -11.95
CA ALA A 128 -12.13 4.05 -10.56
C ALA A 128 -11.45 3.00 -9.67
N TYR A 129 -11.75 1.71 -9.88
CA TYR A 129 -11.09 0.63 -9.18
C TYR A 129 -9.59 0.58 -9.51
N ASN A 130 -9.25 0.64 -10.80
CA ASN A 130 -7.88 0.60 -11.27
C ASN A 130 -7.06 1.82 -10.82
N LEU A 131 -7.69 2.98 -10.68
CA LEU A 131 -7.05 4.15 -10.09
C LEU A 131 -6.63 3.89 -8.63
N VAL A 132 -7.52 3.33 -7.81
CA VAL A 132 -7.22 2.99 -6.41
C VAL A 132 -6.18 1.86 -6.32
N LEU A 133 -6.30 0.83 -7.16
CA LEU A 133 -5.34 -0.29 -7.17
C LEU A 133 -3.94 0.17 -7.60
N GLY A 134 -3.85 1.03 -8.62
CA GLY A 134 -2.59 1.64 -9.04
C GLY A 134 -1.95 2.46 -7.91
N GLU A 135 -2.73 3.24 -7.17
CA GLU A 135 -2.22 4.02 -6.03
C GLU A 135 -1.66 3.10 -4.93
N LYS A 136 -2.38 2.00 -4.63
CA LYS A 136 -1.90 0.98 -3.68
C LYS A 136 -0.58 0.35 -4.12
N ARG A 137 -0.41 0.04 -5.41
CA ARG A 137 0.85 -0.48 -5.98
C ARG A 137 2.00 0.49 -5.83
N ALA A 138 1.81 1.76 -6.22
CA ALA A 138 2.83 2.79 -6.07
C ALA A 138 3.20 3.02 -4.60
N ARG A 139 2.20 3.02 -3.70
CA ARG A 139 2.41 3.12 -2.25
C ARG A 139 3.17 1.93 -1.68
N ALA A 140 2.88 0.71 -2.14
CA ALA A 140 3.58 -0.49 -1.70
C ALA A 140 5.08 -0.44 -2.07
N ALA A 141 5.39 -0.06 -3.32
CA ALA A 141 6.77 0.12 -3.78
C ALA A 141 7.48 1.24 -3.01
N LYS A 142 6.82 2.39 -2.80
CA LYS A 142 7.32 3.49 -1.96
C LYS A 142 7.67 3.01 -0.56
N LYS A 143 6.72 2.31 0.10
CA LYS A 143 6.93 1.83 1.46
C LYS A 143 8.12 0.88 1.55
N TYR A 144 8.24 -0.06 0.61
CA TYR A 144 9.36 -0.99 0.58
C TYR A 144 10.71 -0.25 0.46
N LEU A 145 10.81 0.76 -0.43
CA LEU A 145 12.02 1.58 -0.55
C LEU A 145 12.32 2.38 0.73
N GLN A 146 11.30 2.88 1.41
CA GLN A 146 11.48 3.56 2.69
C GLN A 146 11.99 2.60 3.77
N ASP A 147 11.48 1.37 3.80
CA ASP A 147 11.95 0.32 4.71
C ASP A 147 13.43 -0.05 4.43
N LEU A 148 13.92 0.15 3.19
CA LEU A 148 15.34 0.05 2.81
C LEU A 148 16.18 1.32 3.08
N GLY A 149 15.57 2.35 3.66
CA GLY A 149 16.23 3.59 4.06
C GLY A 149 16.20 4.72 3.01
N VAL A 150 15.43 4.60 1.93
CA VAL A 150 15.23 5.72 0.99
C VAL A 150 14.39 6.80 1.64
N GLN A 151 14.83 8.05 1.56
CA GLN A 151 14.15 9.16 2.23
C GLN A 151 12.78 9.44 1.60
N ALA A 152 11.78 9.71 2.45
CA ALA A 152 10.41 9.99 2.00
C ALA A 152 10.31 11.20 1.05
N SER A 153 11.20 12.19 1.22
CA SER A 153 11.30 13.39 0.40
C SER A 153 11.73 13.10 -1.04
N GLN A 154 12.47 12.02 -1.27
CA GLN A 154 12.91 11.59 -2.60
C GLN A 154 11.81 10.84 -3.37
N LEU A 155 10.70 10.48 -2.72
CA LEU A 155 9.70 9.57 -3.27
C LEU A 155 8.32 10.24 -3.36
N GLN A 156 7.87 10.47 -4.58
CA GLN A 156 6.50 10.88 -4.89
C GLN A 156 5.74 9.73 -5.52
N ILE A 157 4.41 9.72 -5.42
CA ILE A 157 3.57 8.71 -6.07
C ILE A 157 2.44 9.35 -6.87
N THR A 158 2.01 8.67 -7.91
CA THR A 158 0.76 8.92 -8.64
C THR A 158 0.15 7.61 -9.11
N SER A 159 -1.11 7.62 -9.48
CA SER A 159 -1.78 6.48 -10.11
C SER A 159 -2.34 6.87 -11.46
N TYR A 160 -2.05 6.07 -12.46
CA TYR A 160 -2.70 6.15 -13.77
C TYR A 160 -3.74 5.04 -13.98
N GLY A 161 -3.82 4.07 -13.07
CA GLY A 161 -4.68 2.90 -13.24
C GLY A 161 -4.44 2.26 -14.61
N GLU A 162 -5.50 2.06 -15.37
CA GLU A 162 -5.43 1.51 -16.74
C GLU A 162 -5.20 2.55 -17.85
N ALA A 163 -5.13 3.84 -17.52
CA ALA A 163 -5.18 4.92 -18.52
C ALA A 163 -3.90 5.08 -19.35
N ARG A 164 -2.77 4.49 -18.90
CA ARG A 164 -1.46 4.56 -19.57
C ARG A 164 -0.85 3.16 -19.75
N PRO A 165 -1.45 2.31 -20.59
CA PRO A 165 -0.96 0.96 -20.79
C PRO A 165 0.42 0.97 -21.47
N PHE A 166 1.31 0.11 -21.02
CA PHE A 166 2.60 -0.16 -21.66
C PHE A 166 2.41 -0.93 -22.98
N CYS A 167 1.46 -1.86 -22.99
CA CYS A 167 1.06 -2.63 -24.17
C CYS A 167 -0.47 -2.73 -24.23
N LYS A 168 -1.03 -2.96 -25.41
CA LYS A 168 -2.50 -2.90 -25.63
C LYS A 168 -3.13 -4.23 -26.05
N GLN A 169 -2.32 -5.28 -26.14
CA GLN A 169 -2.77 -6.61 -26.51
C GLN A 169 -3.61 -7.20 -25.37
N GLN A 170 -4.73 -7.84 -25.74
CA GLN A 170 -5.65 -8.44 -24.78
C GLN A 170 -5.23 -9.88 -24.47
N ASN A 171 -4.06 -10.03 -23.86
CA ASN A 171 -3.51 -11.33 -23.46
C ASN A 171 -2.74 -11.21 -22.13
N GLU A 172 -2.51 -12.34 -21.48
CA GLU A 172 -1.96 -12.33 -20.12
C GLU A 172 -0.53 -11.78 -20.07
N ASP A 173 0.29 -12.03 -21.09
CA ASP A 173 1.64 -11.48 -21.19
C ASP A 173 1.62 -9.96 -21.16
N CYS A 174 0.72 -9.34 -21.94
CA CYS A 174 0.58 -7.90 -21.95
C CYS A 174 -0.05 -7.35 -20.66
N TYR A 175 -1.06 -8.04 -20.13
CA TYR A 175 -1.64 -7.66 -18.84
C TYR A 175 -0.59 -7.64 -17.73
N GLN A 176 0.33 -8.61 -17.72
CA GLN A 176 1.42 -8.64 -16.74
C GLN A 176 2.34 -7.42 -16.84
N LEU A 177 2.64 -6.95 -18.06
CA LEU A 177 3.44 -5.74 -18.27
C LEU A 177 2.71 -4.46 -17.83
N ASN A 178 1.39 -4.45 -17.88
CA ASN A 178 0.59 -3.29 -17.46
C ASN A 178 0.39 -3.20 -15.94
N ARG A 179 0.43 -4.33 -15.22
CA ARG A 179 0.35 -4.37 -13.75
C ARG A 179 1.69 -4.02 -13.10
N ARG A 180 2.04 -2.73 -13.08
CA ARG A 180 3.36 -2.29 -12.62
C ARG A 180 3.38 -1.01 -11.78
N ALA A 181 4.47 -0.81 -11.07
CA ALA A 181 4.93 0.49 -10.57
C ALA A 181 6.14 0.92 -11.40
N HIS A 182 6.00 2.04 -12.10
CA HIS A 182 7.02 2.59 -12.99
C HIS A 182 7.72 3.78 -12.34
N PHE A 183 9.04 3.90 -12.51
CA PHE A 183 9.85 4.91 -11.84
C PHE A 183 10.33 5.99 -12.80
N VAL A 184 9.98 7.24 -12.53
CA VAL A 184 10.35 8.39 -13.37
C VAL A 184 11.16 9.39 -12.55
N THR A 185 12.38 9.66 -12.96
CA THR A 185 13.24 10.69 -12.36
C THR A 185 12.74 12.08 -12.73
N LYS A 186 12.66 12.98 -11.75
CA LYS A 186 12.30 14.40 -11.96
C LYS A 186 13.52 15.31 -12.14
#